data_AF-F3CE71-F1
#
_entry.id   AF-F3CE71-F1
#
_cell.length_a   1.000
_cell.length_b   1.000
_cell.length_c   1.000
_cell.angle_alpha   90.00
_cell.angle_beta   90.00
_cell.angle_gamma   90.00
#
_symmetry.space_group_name_H-M   'P 1'
#
loop_
_entity.id
_entity.type
_entity.pdbx_description
1 polymer ?
#
loop_
_entity_poly.entity_id
_entity_poly.type
_entity_poly.pdbx_seq_one_letter_code
_entity_poly.pdbx_strand_id
1 'polypeptide(L)'
;MRANSSCKLLCGLSAAIAANLTPISGNAAGFVEDAKVNLNLRNFYINRNFVDPANAQNYAEEWTQNFILDARSGFTQGTVGFGVDALGLYSLKLDGGKGTGGTQ
;
A
#
# COMPACT_ATOMS: atom_id res chain seq x y z
N MET A 1 26.46 51.05 14.62
CA MET A 1 27.30 49.84 14.43
C MET A 1 26.92 48.84 15.51
N ARG A 2 26.35 47.69 15.15
CA ARG A 2 25.88 46.64 16.06
C ARG A 2 26.98 45.59 16.25
N ALA A 3 27.39 45.36 17.49
CA ALA A 3 28.26 44.28 17.95
C ALA A 3 27.99 44.12 19.47
N ASN A 4 27.97 42.97 20.12
CA ASN A 4 28.25 41.59 19.76
C ASN A 4 27.50 40.70 20.78
N SER A 5 27.04 39.54 20.34
CA SER A 5 26.16 38.63 21.05
C SER A 5 26.87 37.92 22.22
N SER A 6 26.25 37.93 23.40
CA SER A 6 26.71 37.24 24.61
C SER A 6 26.51 35.73 24.50
N CYS A 7 27.49 35.01 23.98
CA CYS A 7 27.54 33.55 24.05
C CYS A 7 27.96 33.14 25.47
N LYS A 8 26.95 32.95 26.32
CA LYS A 8 27.09 32.48 27.69
C LYS A 8 27.14 30.95 27.73
N LEU A 9 28.11 30.48 28.50
CA LEU A 9 28.07 29.30 29.36
C LEU A 9 28.26 27.91 28.74
N LEU A 10 29.16 27.19 29.42
CA LEU A 10 29.27 25.72 29.56
C LEU A 10 30.10 25.00 28.50
N CYS A 11 31.41 25.29 28.55
CA CYS A 11 32.42 24.25 28.55
C CYS A 11 32.06 23.14 29.55
N GLY A 12 32.20 21.89 29.13
CA GLY A 12 32.58 20.79 30.02
C GLY A 12 31.45 19.85 30.41
N LEU A 13 31.11 18.91 29.53
CA LEU A 13 30.90 17.53 29.96
C LEU A 13 31.35 16.56 28.87
N SER A 14 32.52 15.98 29.12
CA SER A 14 33.13 14.91 28.36
C SER A 14 32.27 13.65 28.38
N ALA A 15 32.04 13.06 27.22
CA ALA A 15 32.16 11.62 26.98
C ALA A 15 31.86 11.37 25.49
N ALA A 16 32.91 11.08 24.73
CA ALA A 16 32.78 10.60 23.37
C ALA A 16 31.98 9.28 23.36
N ILE A 17 30.69 9.36 23.01
CA ILE A 17 29.92 8.19 22.59
C ILE A 17 30.28 7.97 21.11
N ALA A 18 31.49 7.46 20.87
CA ALA A 18 31.81 6.76 19.63
C ALA A 18 31.42 5.28 19.82
N ALA A 19 30.15 5.04 20.14
CA ALA A 19 29.59 3.69 20.14
C ALA A 19 29.28 3.35 18.69
N ASN A 20 30.21 2.63 18.06
CA ASN A 20 30.07 1.85 16.84
C ASN A 20 28.69 1.93 16.17
N LEU A 21 28.56 2.75 15.11
CA LEU A 21 27.55 2.51 14.08
C LEU A 21 27.97 1.27 13.28
N THR A 22 27.94 0.09 13.91
CA THR A 22 27.79 -1.13 13.12
C THR A 22 26.39 -1.04 12.50
N PRO A 23 26.25 -0.99 11.17
CA PRO A 23 24.93 -1.18 10.59
C PRO A 23 24.44 -2.52 11.13
N ILE A 24 23.36 -2.50 11.92
CA ILE A 24 22.58 -3.70 12.15
C ILE A 24 22.16 -4.11 10.75
N SER A 25 22.83 -5.12 10.19
CA SER A 25 22.40 -5.76 8.96
C SER A 25 20.99 -6.26 9.25
N GLY A 26 19.99 -5.48 8.84
CA GLY A 26 18.59 -5.89 8.93
C GLY A 26 18.51 -7.26 8.26
N ASN A 27 18.07 -8.26 9.02
CA ASN A 27 18.07 -9.64 8.58
C ASN A 27 16.93 -9.86 7.58
N ALA A 28 16.99 -9.21 6.41
CA ALA A 28 16.17 -9.54 5.27
C ALA A 28 16.66 -10.90 4.76
N ALA A 29 15.75 -11.89 4.65
CA ALA A 29 16.11 -13.19 4.11
C ALA A 29 16.56 -13.07 2.65
N GLY A 30 16.03 -12.05 1.94
CA GLY A 30 16.46 -11.63 0.61
C GLY A 30 15.28 -11.23 -0.28
N PHE A 31 15.56 -10.77 -1.50
CA PHE A 31 14.55 -10.22 -2.41
C PHE A 31 13.52 -11.27 -2.85
N VAL A 32 13.94 -12.53 -3.03
CA VAL A 32 13.07 -13.64 -3.45
C VAL A 32 12.58 -14.42 -2.25
N GLU A 33 13.44 -14.54 -1.24
CA GLU A 33 13.23 -15.35 -0.04
C GLU A 33 12.09 -14.79 0.83
N ASP A 34 11.97 -13.46 0.91
CA ASP A 34 10.86 -12.79 1.60
C ASP A 34 9.72 -12.37 0.63
N ALA A 35 9.75 -12.82 -0.63
CA ALA A 35 8.71 -12.48 -1.59
C ALA A 35 7.37 -13.15 -1.23
N LYS A 36 6.27 -12.40 -1.40
CA LYS A 36 4.91 -12.86 -1.15
C LYS A 36 4.05 -12.59 -2.37
N VAL A 37 3.34 -13.62 -2.81
CA VAL A 37 2.38 -13.51 -3.91
C VAL A 37 1.03 -14.00 -3.41
N ASN A 38 0.01 -13.17 -3.56
CA ASN A 38 -1.37 -13.50 -3.29
C ASN A 38 -2.19 -13.29 -4.56
N LEU A 39 -2.97 -14.31 -4.93
CA LEU A 39 -3.99 -14.19 -5.96
C LEU A 39 -5.37 -14.31 -5.29
N ASN A 40 -6.07 -13.20 -5.22
CA ASN A 40 -7.42 -13.13 -4.68
C ASN A 40 -8.44 -13.25 -5.82
N LEU A 41 -9.22 -14.33 -5.77
CA LEU A 41 -10.35 -14.57 -6.65
C LEU A 41 -11.61 -14.07 -5.96
N ARG A 42 -12.07 -12.87 -6.33
CA ARG A 42 -13.26 -12.26 -5.73
C ARG A 42 -14.44 -12.44 -6.67
N ASN A 43 -15.37 -13.31 -6.31
CA ASN A 43 -16.69 -13.36 -6.92
C ASN A 43 -17.60 -12.36 -6.19
N PHE A 44 -18.17 -11.40 -6.92
CA PHE A 44 -18.97 -10.34 -6.31
C PHE A 44 -20.27 -10.14 -7.08
N TYR A 45 -21.37 -10.41 -6.40
CA TYR A 45 -22.74 -10.17 -6.86
C TYR A 45 -23.36 -9.04 -6.03
N ILE A 46 -23.95 -8.06 -6.71
CA ILE A 46 -24.66 -6.95 -6.07
C ILE A 46 -26.00 -6.74 -6.74
N ASN A 47 -27.04 -6.63 -5.91
CA ASN A 47 -28.38 -6.26 -6.32
C ASN A 47 -28.83 -5.08 -5.45
N ARG A 48 -29.20 -3.97 -6.09
CA ARG A 48 -29.68 -2.75 -5.47
C ARG A 48 -31.05 -2.43 -6.03
N ASN A 49 -32.07 -2.51 -5.20
CA ASN A 49 -33.42 -2.08 -5.54
C ASN A 49 -33.60 -0.58 -5.23
N PHE A 50 -34.03 0.21 -6.20
CA PHE A 50 -34.33 1.63 -5.99
C PHE A 50 -35.81 1.76 -5.60
N VAL A 51 -36.07 2.21 -4.38
CA VAL A 51 -37.43 2.32 -3.83
C VAL A 51 -38.10 3.67 -4.10
N ASP A 52 -37.31 4.68 -4.48
CA ASP A 52 -37.82 6.01 -4.78
C ASP A 52 -38.24 6.08 -6.26
N PRO A 53 -39.54 6.34 -6.54
CA PRO A 53 -40.11 6.39 -7.89
C PRO A 53 -39.59 7.54 -8.75
N ALA A 54 -38.87 8.52 -8.19
CA ALA A 54 -38.18 9.55 -8.96
C ALA A 54 -36.89 9.05 -9.65
N ASN A 55 -36.40 7.85 -9.30
CA ASN A 55 -35.22 7.27 -9.96
C ASN A 55 -35.57 6.78 -11.36
N ALA A 56 -34.73 7.14 -12.33
CA ALA A 56 -34.88 6.68 -13.72
C ALA A 56 -34.64 5.16 -13.89
N GLN A 57 -34.04 4.50 -12.90
CA GLN A 57 -33.70 3.09 -12.91
C GLN A 57 -34.36 2.39 -11.71
N ASN A 58 -35.06 1.28 -11.95
CA ASN A 58 -35.80 0.55 -10.92
C ASN A 58 -34.91 -0.34 -10.04
N TYR A 59 -33.88 -0.94 -10.63
CA TYR A 59 -32.91 -1.78 -9.93
C TYR A 59 -31.55 -1.76 -10.64
N ALA A 60 -30.48 -1.97 -9.89
CA ALA A 60 -29.14 -2.19 -10.42
C ALA A 60 -28.65 -3.57 -9.99
N GLU A 61 -28.13 -4.34 -10.92
CA GLU A 61 -27.70 -5.71 -10.73
C GLU A 61 -26.47 -5.96 -11.59
N GLU A 62 -25.37 -6.31 -10.92
CA GLU A 62 -24.12 -6.65 -11.58
C GLU A 62 -23.47 -7.86 -10.90
N TRP A 63 -22.88 -8.71 -11.73
CA TRP A 63 -22.10 -9.85 -11.29
C TRP A 63 -20.71 -9.80 -11.94
N THR A 64 -19.69 -9.82 -11.10
CA THR A 64 -18.30 -9.70 -11.53
C THR A 64 -17.45 -10.80 -10.92
N GLN A 65 -16.52 -11.31 -11.72
CA GLN A 65 -15.43 -12.16 -11.29
C GLN A 65 -14.13 -11.38 -11.39
N ASN A 66 -13.51 -11.12 -10.24
CA ASN A 66 -12.30 -10.32 -10.16
C ASN A 66 -11.11 -11.22 -9.84
N PHE A 67 -9.97 -10.89 -10.44
CA PHE A 67 -8.67 -11.49 -10.21
C PHE A 67 -7.76 -10.36 -9.74
N ILE A 68 -7.37 -10.42 -8.47
CA ILE A 68 -6.52 -9.41 -7.82
C ILE A 68 -5.21 -10.11 -7.49
N LEU A 69 -4.16 -9.77 -8.25
CA LEU A 69 -2.80 -10.25 -8.03
C LEU A 69 -2.04 -9.21 -7.21
N ASP A 70 -1.63 -9.57 -6.00
CA ASP A 70 -0.75 -8.78 -5.15
C ASP A 70 0.58 -9.52 -5.01
N ALA A 71 1.62 -9.01 -5.68
CA ALA A 71 2.95 -9.59 -5.67
C ALA A 71 3.92 -8.57 -5.06
N ARG A 72 4.59 -8.95 -3.98
CA ARG A 72 5.53 -8.10 -3.25
C ARG A 72 6.85 -8.83 -3.12
N SER A 73 7.94 -8.19 -3.51
CA SER A 73 9.26 -8.76 -3.27
C SER A 73 9.67 -8.57 -1.81
N GLY A 74 10.65 -9.36 -1.37
CA GLY A 74 11.44 -9.01 -0.19
C GLY A 74 12.35 -7.80 -0.47
N PHE A 75 13.11 -7.40 0.55
CA PHE A 75 14.17 -6.41 0.38
C PHE A 75 15.52 -7.09 0.11
N THR A 76 16.34 -6.50 -0.77
CA THR A 76 17.72 -6.95 -0.96
C THR A 76 18.54 -6.80 0.33
N GLN A 77 19.50 -7.71 0.54
CA GLN A 77 20.40 -7.65 1.70
C GLN A 77 21.38 -6.47 1.57
N GLY A 78 21.62 -5.78 2.68
CA GLY A 78 22.56 -4.65 2.76
C GLY A 78 22.05 -3.54 3.66
N THR A 79 22.87 -2.50 3.87
CA THR A 79 22.49 -1.33 4.70
C THR A 79 21.28 -0.57 4.13
N VAL A 80 21.06 -0.65 2.82
CA VAL A 80 19.87 -0.14 2.14
C VAL A 80 19.30 -1.26 1.28
N GLY A 81 18.09 -1.69 1.60
CA GLY A 81 17.38 -2.74 0.87
C GLY A 81 16.46 -2.17 -0.20
N PHE A 82 16.44 -2.80 -1.37
CA PHE A 82 15.52 -2.48 -2.46
C PHE A 82 14.44 -3.56 -2.58
N GLY A 83 13.21 -3.13 -2.83
CA GLY A 83 12.06 -4.00 -3.05
C GLY A 83 11.18 -3.45 -4.16
N VAL A 84 10.34 -4.30 -4.74
CA VAL A 84 9.39 -3.98 -5.80
C VAL A 84 8.06 -4.66 -5.49
N ASP A 85 7.00 -3.89 -5.62
CA ASP A 85 5.62 -4.36 -5.50
C ASP A 85 4.90 -4.23 -6.85
N ALA A 86 4.06 -5.21 -7.18
CA ALA A 86 3.23 -5.24 -8.35
C ALA A 86 1.80 -5.61 -7.97
N LEU A 87 0.85 -4.77 -8.40
CA LEU A 87 -0.59 -4.98 -8.21
C LEU A 87 -1.25 -5.14 -9.58
N GLY A 88 -1.78 -6.33 -9.85
CA GLY A 88 -2.57 -6.64 -11.03
C GLY A 88 -4.06 -6.71 -10.70
N LEU A 89 -4.87 -5.93 -11.40
CA LEU A 89 -6.33 -5.93 -11.21
C LEU A 89 -6.99 -6.31 -12.54
N TYR A 90 -7.75 -7.40 -12.54
CA TYR A 90 -8.55 -7.79 -13.68
C TYR A 90 -9.98 -8.10 -13.21
N SER A 91 -10.96 -7.64 -13.97
CA SER A 91 -12.38 -7.80 -13.65
C SER A 91 -13.13 -8.25 -14.89
N LEU A 92 -13.81 -9.38 -14.79
CA LEU A 92 -14.67 -9.92 -15.82
C LEU A 92 -16.13 -9.71 -15.39
N LYS A 93 -16.88 -8.99 -16.21
CA LYS A 93 -18.32 -8.86 -16.03
C LYS A 93 -19.00 -10.13 -16.53
N LEU A 94 -19.66 -10.84 -15.61
CA LEU A 94 -20.45 -12.02 -15.91
C LEU A 94 -21.89 -11.64 -16.25
N ASP A 95 -22.45 -10.68 -15.52
CA ASP A 95 -23.80 -10.15 -15.75
C ASP A 95 -23.91 -8.66 -15.38
N GLY A 96 -24.86 -7.95 -15.99
CA GLY A 96 -25.09 -6.52 -15.80
C GLY A 96 -25.23 -5.78 -17.13
N GLY A 97 -26.44 -5.37 -17.47
CA GLY A 97 -26.80 -4.77 -18.75
C GLY A 97 -26.90 -3.24 -18.73
N LYS A 98 -27.18 -2.65 -19.90
CA LYS A 98 -27.29 -1.19 -20.11
C LYS A 98 -28.40 -0.51 -19.29
N GLY A 99 -29.32 -1.28 -18.70
CA GLY A 99 -30.41 -0.82 -17.82
C GLY A 99 -30.33 -1.32 -16.37
N THR A 100 -29.29 -2.10 -16.02
CA THR A 100 -29.05 -2.60 -14.65
C THR A 100 -27.66 -2.23 -14.13
N GLY A 101 -26.89 -1.45 -14.89
CA GLY A 101 -25.57 -0.97 -14.47
C GLY A 101 -25.63 0.12 -13.40
N GLY A 102 -24.48 0.53 -12.89
CA GLY A 102 -24.35 1.63 -11.92
C GLY A 102 -24.09 1.19 -10.48
N THR A 103 -23.57 -0.02 -10.31
CA THR A 103 -23.12 -0.53 -8.99
C THR A 103 -21.61 -0.48 -8.79
N GLN A 104 -20.85 -0.04 -9.81
CA GLN A 104 -19.41 0.17 -9.78
C GLN A 104 -19.02 1.59 -9.35
#